data_AF-A0A0F9R1J0-F1
#
_entry.id   AF-A0A0F9R1J0-F1
#
_cell.length_a   1.000
_cell.length_b   1.000
_cell.length_c   1.000
_cell.angle_alpha   90.00
_cell.angle_beta   90.00
_cell.angle_gamma   90.00
#
_symmetry.space_group_name_H-M   'P 1'
#
loop_
_entity.id
_entity.type
_entity.pdbx_description
1 polymer ?
#
loop_
_entity_poly.entity_id
_entity_poly.type
_entity_poly.pdbx_seq_one_letter_code
_entity_poly.pdbx_strand_id
1 'polypeptide(L)'
;MSRDNRTTIEEAEIIVVNLINQEEIGDDQRENEWIEHCYAITNKISNTYNNIEEAEHIGNTYNNNEIGDIKIRLKHSAEWIYIELKMSKSRSGRGTAANISQDALTNSNLFEGNDIRSWSDFREENDFKARIKSELNRYNNYPEDCTGIVKQGEYLKIRFQQLIHTTQDVSGIVSDYIDDPNVGEIAGIIKEIVSLAKNDKLDYIQYLRNLNQNSESIKKFTIAILIGYHTIGQLNYILSIPYLEIYDLLENYYVYYTNIRDDDVIATREELGSMVRNIISEDIIIHFSNDQTNCIIQTSDGTDILRISFHWKNHFQGILNPCLNIFKIY
;
A
#
# COMPACT_ATOMS: atom_id res chain seq x y z
N MET A 1 -5.31 5.14 5.44
CA MET A 1 -5.66 5.11 6.86
C MET A 1 -6.08 6.51 7.26
N SER A 2 -7.19 6.66 7.99
CA SER A 2 -7.55 7.93 8.65
C SER A 2 -6.49 8.28 9.70
N ARG A 3 -6.42 9.54 10.11
CA ARG A 3 -5.46 10.03 11.11
C ARG A 3 -5.59 9.26 12.43
N ASP A 4 -6.83 8.97 12.85
CA ASP A 4 -7.14 8.24 14.09
C ASP A 4 -6.55 6.82 14.08
N ASN A 5 -6.65 6.07 12.97
CA ASN A 5 -6.12 4.71 12.91
C ASN A 5 -4.58 4.65 13.02
N ARG A 6 -3.84 5.70 12.61
CA ARG A 6 -2.38 5.68 12.75
C ARG A 6 -1.97 5.91 14.19
N THR A 7 -2.63 6.82 14.89
CA THR A 7 -2.39 7.07 16.32
C THR A 7 -2.64 5.80 17.13
N THR A 8 -3.74 5.09 16.89
CA THR A 8 -4.06 3.84 17.59
C THR A 8 -3.03 2.72 17.34
N ILE A 9 -2.46 2.64 16.14
CA ILE A 9 -1.40 1.67 15.80
C ILE A 9 -0.07 2.05 16.45
N GLU A 10 0.30 3.33 16.45
CA GLU A 10 1.52 3.82 17.09
C GLU A 10 1.48 3.59 18.61
N GLU A 11 0.31 3.80 19.24
CA GLU A 11 0.08 3.41 20.64
C GLU A 11 0.29 1.90 20.86
N ALA A 12 -0.17 1.05 19.94
CA ALA A 12 0.02 -0.39 20.02
C ALA A 12 1.52 -0.78 19.90
N GLU A 13 2.28 -0.11 19.05
CA GLU A 13 3.74 -0.27 18.94
C GLU A 13 4.43 0.04 20.29
N ILE A 14 4.05 1.14 20.94
CA ILE A 14 4.56 1.53 22.27
C ILE A 14 4.16 0.51 23.35
N ILE A 15 2.92 0.02 23.34
CA ILE A 15 2.46 -1.01 24.28
C ILE A 15 3.32 -2.27 24.18
N VAL A 16 3.67 -2.71 22.95
CA VAL A 16 4.55 -3.86 22.74
C VAL A 16 5.92 -3.64 23.39
N VAL A 17 6.52 -2.45 23.22
CA VAL A 17 7.80 -2.09 23.84
C VAL A 17 7.73 -2.15 25.36
N ASN A 18 6.71 -1.54 25.97
CA ASN A 18 6.51 -1.55 27.42
C ASN A 18 6.38 -2.99 27.95
N LEU A 19 5.60 -3.83 27.26
CA LEU A 19 5.42 -5.23 27.62
C LEU A 19 6.72 -6.05 27.50
N ILE A 20 7.56 -5.80 26.49
CA ILE A 20 8.88 -6.43 26.34
C ILE A 20 9.81 -6.02 27.48
N ASN A 21 9.79 -4.73 27.85
CA ASN A 21 10.57 -4.18 28.97
C ASN A 21 10.01 -4.55 30.36
N GLN A 22 8.92 -5.32 30.41
CA GLN A 22 8.23 -5.72 31.66
C GLN A 22 7.69 -4.52 32.45
N GLU A 23 7.36 -3.43 31.76
CA GLU A 23 6.73 -2.26 32.32
C GLU A 23 5.22 -2.48 32.48
N GLU A 24 4.63 -1.82 33.49
CA GLU A 24 3.19 -1.87 33.69
C GLU A 24 2.47 -0.99 32.66
N ILE A 25 1.47 -1.54 31.99
CA ILE A 25 0.59 -0.79 31.09
C ILE A 25 -0.66 -0.31 31.83
N GLY A 26 -1.02 0.97 31.61
CA GLY A 26 -2.16 1.62 32.25
C GLY A 26 -3.52 1.19 31.69
N ASP A 27 -4.60 1.57 32.35
CA ASP A 27 -5.97 1.20 31.95
C ASP A 27 -6.32 1.68 30.53
N ASP A 28 -5.99 2.94 30.19
CA ASP A 28 -6.21 3.49 28.84
C ASP A 28 -5.51 2.67 27.74
N GLN A 29 -4.31 2.14 28.03
CA GLN A 29 -3.58 1.28 27.09
C GLN A 29 -4.24 -0.10 26.95
N ARG A 30 -4.88 -0.61 28.01
CA ARG A 30 -5.61 -1.89 27.99
C ARG A 30 -6.90 -1.79 27.19
N GLU A 31 -7.44 -0.60 27.00
CA GLU A 31 -8.61 -0.33 26.15
C GLU A 31 -8.24 -0.21 24.67
N ASN A 32 -6.96 -0.21 24.30
CA ASN A 32 -6.54 -0.16 22.90
C ASN A 32 -7.09 -1.37 22.14
N GLU A 33 -7.69 -1.11 20.97
CA GLU A 33 -8.38 -2.12 20.18
C GLU A 33 -7.49 -3.26 19.65
N TRP A 34 -6.15 -3.10 19.74
CA TRP A 34 -5.13 -4.05 19.31
C TRP A 34 -4.45 -4.76 20.49
N ILE A 35 -4.91 -4.58 21.73
CA ILE A 35 -4.22 -5.08 22.92
C ILE A 35 -3.94 -6.60 22.88
N GLU A 36 -4.86 -7.41 22.37
CA GLU A 36 -4.67 -8.86 22.21
C GLU A 36 -3.55 -9.18 21.21
N HIS A 37 -3.42 -8.37 20.16
CA HIS A 37 -2.32 -8.46 19.19
C HIS A 37 -0.98 -8.10 19.84
N CYS A 38 -0.95 -7.06 20.68
CA CYS A 38 0.25 -6.69 21.42
C CYS A 38 0.76 -7.86 22.29
N TYR A 39 -0.13 -8.49 23.07
CA TYR A 39 0.24 -9.65 23.88
C TYR A 39 0.76 -10.82 23.05
N ALA A 40 0.10 -11.14 21.93
CA ALA A 40 0.53 -12.23 21.05
C ALA A 40 1.93 -11.98 20.46
N ILE A 41 2.23 -10.74 20.05
CA ILE A 41 3.54 -10.34 19.52
C ILE A 41 4.60 -10.40 20.62
N THR A 42 4.36 -9.78 21.77
CA THR A 42 5.31 -9.79 22.89
C THR A 42 5.65 -11.23 23.27
N ASN A 43 4.64 -12.09 23.43
CA ASN A 43 4.87 -13.51 23.74
C ASN A 43 5.71 -14.20 22.66
N LYS A 44 5.45 -13.93 21.37
CA LYS A 44 6.24 -14.50 20.27
C LYS A 44 7.68 -14.01 20.28
N ILE A 45 7.92 -12.73 20.53
CA ILE A 45 9.24 -12.11 20.63
C ILE A 45 10.00 -12.71 21.83
N SER A 46 9.42 -12.75 23.01
CA SER A 46 10.03 -13.31 24.22
C SER A 46 10.36 -14.80 24.09
N ASN A 47 9.53 -15.57 23.39
CA ASN A 47 9.82 -16.98 23.08
C ASN A 47 10.91 -17.15 22.01
N THR A 48 11.13 -16.12 21.17
CA THR A 48 12.18 -16.13 20.14
C THR A 48 13.53 -15.73 20.73
N TYR A 49 13.53 -14.78 21.68
CA TYR A 49 14.73 -14.18 22.26
C TYR A 49 14.70 -14.28 23.80
N ASN A 50 15.49 -15.20 24.36
CA ASN A 50 15.44 -15.55 25.79
C ASN A 50 16.19 -14.58 26.72
N ASN A 51 16.78 -13.50 26.18
CA ASN A 51 17.71 -12.64 26.90
C ASN A 51 17.63 -11.17 26.46
N ILE A 52 16.43 -10.66 26.18
CA ILE A 52 16.24 -9.24 25.85
C ILE A 52 16.69 -8.39 27.05
N GLU A 53 17.51 -7.38 26.79
CA GLU A 53 18.00 -6.41 27.75
C GLU A 53 17.11 -5.15 27.75
N GLU A 54 16.82 -4.64 26.57
CA GLU A 54 15.98 -3.45 26.37
C GLU A 54 15.28 -3.49 25.00
N ALA A 55 14.14 -2.82 24.91
CA ALA A 55 13.41 -2.52 23.70
C ALA A 55 13.11 -1.02 23.62
N GLU A 56 13.16 -0.46 22.41
CA GLU A 56 12.88 0.95 22.12
C GLU A 56 11.89 1.07 20.96
N HIS A 57 10.96 2.03 21.07
CA HIS A 57 10.11 2.44 19.97
C HIS A 57 10.88 3.40 19.06
N ILE A 58 10.93 3.10 17.77
CA ILE A 58 11.56 3.95 16.74
C ILE A 58 10.50 4.89 16.16
N GLY A 59 9.29 4.39 15.95
CA GLY A 59 8.20 5.14 15.33
C GLY A 59 8.53 5.61 13.89
N ASN A 60 7.85 6.68 13.46
CA ASN A 60 7.99 7.20 12.09
C ASN A 60 9.27 8.03 11.83
N THR A 61 10.19 8.11 12.79
CA THR A 61 11.45 8.82 12.61
C THR A 61 12.45 7.92 11.89
N TYR A 62 12.27 7.72 10.58
CA TYR A 62 13.23 7.05 9.68
C TYR A 62 14.52 7.87 9.46
N ASN A 63 15.01 8.52 10.52
CA ASN A 63 16.23 9.31 10.53
C ASN A 63 17.32 8.42 11.14
N ASN A 64 18.49 8.31 10.49
CA ASN A 64 19.71 7.66 11.02
C ASN A 64 19.75 6.11 10.99
N ASN A 65 19.47 5.46 9.85
CA ASN A 65 19.67 4.02 9.62
C ASN A 65 18.84 3.07 10.52
N GLU A 66 17.88 3.58 11.28
CA GLU A 66 16.96 2.75 12.07
C GLU A 66 15.74 2.40 11.23
N ILE A 67 15.36 1.12 11.26
CA ILE A 67 14.25 0.57 10.49
C ILE A 67 13.27 -0.20 11.37
N GLY A 68 12.05 -0.38 10.88
CA GLY A 68 11.00 -1.00 11.68
C GLY A 68 10.31 -0.01 12.61
N ASP A 69 9.38 -0.55 13.39
CA ASP A 69 8.62 0.20 14.38
C ASP A 69 9.31 0.17 15.75
N ILE A 70 10.05 -0.91 16.05
CA ILE A 70 10.76 -1.11 17.31
C ILE A 70 12.15 -1.72 17.07
N LYS A 71 13.05 -1.57 18.04
CA LYS A 71 14.32 -2.31 18.11
C LYS A 71 14.51 -2.94 19.49
N ILE A 72 15.19 -4.08 19.54
CA ILE A 72 15.52 -4.80 20.77
C ILE A 72 17.02 -5.07 20.84
N ARG A 73 17.61 -4.98 22.04
CA ARG A 73 18.99 -5.39 22.32
C ARG A 73 18.98 -6.64 23.18
N LEU A 74 19.81 -7.62 22.81
CA LEU A 74 20.01 -8.83 23.62
C LEU A 74 21.17 -8.63 24.59
N LYS A 75 21.09 -9.24 25.78
CA LYS A 75 22.20 -9.24 26.75
C LYS A 75 23.48 -9.75 26.10
N HIS A 76 24.57 -9.00 26.27
CA HIS A 76 25.89 -9.28 25.71
C HIS A 76 25.99 -9.21 24.18
N SER A 77 24.97 -8.68 23.50
CA SER A 77 25.05 -8.29 22.09
C SER A 77 25.31 -6.79 21.97
N ALA A 78 26.22 -6.40 21.09
CA ALA A 78 26.38 -4.99 20.71
C ALA A 78 25.39 -4.56 19.61
N GLU A 79 24.71 -5.52 18.97
CA GLU A 79 23.84 -5.29 17.83
C GLU A 79 22.37 -5.19 18.22
N TRP A 80 21.68 -4.29 17.54
CA TRP A 80 20.23 -4.12 17.61
C TRP A 80 19.53 -5.05 16.63
N ILE A 81 18.43 -5.64 17.08
CA ILE A 81 17.49 -6.35 16.24
C ILE A 81 16.32 -5.41 15.97
N TYR A 82 16.06 -5.16 14.69
CA TYR A 82 14.99 -4.29 14.23
C TYR A 82 13.74 -5.09 13.89
N ILE A 83 12.57 -4.58 14.30
CA ILE A 83 11.31 -5.29 14.18
C ILE A 83 10.23 -4.36 13.62
N GLU A 84 9.56 -4.84 12.57
CA GLU A 84 8.34 -4.25 12.03
C GLU A 84 7.11 -5.00 12.55
N LEU A 85 6.09 -4.27 12.97
CA LEU A 85 4.84 -4.80 13.51
C LEU A 85 3.71 -4.62 12.49
N LYS A 86 3.07 -5.73 12.11
CA LYS A 86 1.90 -5.73 11.20
C LYS A 86 0.73 -6.42 11.86
N MET A 87 -0.25 -5.63 12.32
CA MET A 87 -1.45 -6.14 12.97
C MET A 87 -2.66 -6.09 12.03
N SER A 88 -3.45 -7.16 11.99
CA SER A 88 -4.67 -7.22 11.16
C SER A 88 -5.80 -7.97 11.85
N LYS A 89 -7.00 -7.37 11.89
CA LYS A 89 -8.24 -8.04 12.33
C LYS A 89 -8.80 -9.03 11.30
N SER A 90 -8.16 -9.15 10.12
CA SER A 90 -8.61 -10.08 9.10
C SER A 90 -8.30 -11.54 9.46
N ARG A 91 -9.23 -12.45 9.12
CA ARG A 91 -9.03 -13.91 9.24
C ARG A 91 -7.90 -14.47 8.39
N SER A 92 -7.54 -13.76 7.32
CA SER A 92 -6.45 -14.08 6.42
C SER A 92 -6.04 -12.83 5.64
N GLY A 93 -4.74 -12.60 5.51
CA GLY A 93 -4.18 -11.58 4.62
C GLY A 93 -3.03 -10.80 5.25
N ARG A 94 -1.98 -10.54 4.44
CA ARG A 94 -0.87 -9.65 4.80
C ARG A 94 -1.22 -8.16 4.61
N GLY A 95 -2.43 -7.84 4.15
CA GLY A 95 -2.87 -6.49 3.81
C GLY A 95 -2.19 -5.91 2.56
N THR A 96 -2.43 -4.64 2.29
CA THR A 96 -1.67 -3.88 1.28
C THR A 96 -0.26 -3.64 1.81
N ALA A 97 0.76 -4.04 1.06
CA ALA A 97 2.16 -3.82 1.40
C ALA A 97 2.51 -2.33 1.41
N ALA A 98 2.04 -1.58 0.41
CA ALA A 98 2.26 -0.14 0.31
C ALA A 98 1.15 0.56 -0.49
N ASN A 99 0.83 1.79 -0.10
CA ASN A 99 0.02 2.69 -0.92
C ASN A 99 0.89 3.91 -1.26
N ILE A 100 1.42 3.96 -2.48
CA ILE A 100 2.42 4.95 -2.88
C ILE A 100 1.91 5.87 -3.98
N SER A 101 2.72 6.88 -4.32
CA SER A 101 2.41 7.79 -5.42
C SER A 101 2.12 7.01 -6.71
N GLN A 102 1.17 7.52 -7.48
CA GLN A 102 0.88 7.08 -8.86
C GLN A 102 2.12 7.06 -9.78
N ASP A 103 3.11 7.91 -9.49
CA ASP A 103 4.28 8.13 -10.32
C ASP A 103 5.50 7.33 -9.83
N ALA A 104 5.32 6.47 -8.82
CA ALA A 104 6.46 5.79 -8.21
C ALA A 104 7.22 4.87 -9.16
N LEU A 105 6.55 4.21 -10.13
CA LEU A 105 7.24 3.34 -11.08
C LEU A 105 8.22 4.11 -11.99
N THR A 106 7.89 5.33 -12.37
CA THR A 106 8.76 6.15 -13.24
C THR A 106 9.77 6.93 -12.40
N ASN A 107 9.35 7.48 -11.26
CA ASN A 107 10.23 8.22 -10.37
C ASN A 107 11.31 7.35 -9.72
N SER A 108 11.09 6.03 -9.63
CA SER A 108 12.07 5.05 -9.18
C SER A 108 12.96 4.50 -10.30
N ASN A 109 12.95 5.10 -11.50
CA ASN A 109 13.78 4.72 -12.64
C ASN A 109 13.69 3.22 -12.99
N LEU A 110 12.48 2.63 -12.92
CA LEU A 110 12.25 1.22 -13.25
C LEU A 110 12.35 0.93 -14.74
N PHE A 111 12.36 1.98 -15.57
CA PHE A 111 12.44 1.91 -17.03
C PHE A 111 13.62 2.71 -17.53
N GLU A 112 14.24 2.25 -18.61
CA GLU A 112 15.36 2.92 -19.27
C GLU A 112 14.85 3.91 -20.32
N GLY A 113 15.53 5.05 -20.42
CA GLY A 113 15.28 6.07 -21.41
C GLY A 113 15.25 7.46 -20.80
N ASN A 114 15.30 8.46 -21.68
CA ASN A 114 15.06 9.85 -21.31
C ASN A 114 13.57 10.15 -21.52
N ASP A 115 13.00 11.02 -20.69
CA ASP A 115 11.62 11.50 -20.82
C ASP A 115 10.54 10.42 -20.68
N ILE A 116 10.75 9.46 -19.77
CA ILE A 116 9.70 8.49 -19.40
C ILE A 116 8.58 9.24 -18.68
N ARG A 117 7.39 9.25 -19.29
CA ARG A 117 6.21 9.94 -18.76
C ARG A 117 5.71 9.24 -17.52
N SER A 118 5.53 10.01 -16.45
CA SER A 118 4.83 9.53 -15.26
C SER A 118 3.34 9.33 -15.53
N TRP A 119 2.62 8.67 -14.62
CA TRP A 119 1.18 8.45 -14.83
C TRP A 119 0.44 9.79 -14.73
N SER A 120 0.89 10.70 -13.86
CA SER A 120 0.33 12.04 -13.78
C SER A 120 0.52 12.82 -15.09
N ASP A 121 1.71 12.83 -15.66
CA ASP A 121 2.01 13.50 -16.94
C ASP A 121 1.23 12.88 -18.09
N PHE A 122 1.19 11.54 -18.17
CA PHE A 122 0.43 10.82 -19.20
C PHE A 122 -1.04 11.21 -19.19
N ARG A 123 -1.66 11.37 -18.01
CA ARG A 123 -3.05 11.79 -17.91
C ARG A 123 -3.28 13.25 -18.24
N GLU A 124 -2.30 14.10 -17.96
CA GLU A 124 -2.36 15.52 -18.32
C GLU A 124 -2.32 15.68 -19.84
N GLU A 125 -1.41 15.00 -20.53
CA GLU A 125 -1.32 15.00 -21.99
C GLU A 125 -2.59 14.47 -22.68
N ASN A 126 -3.31 13.55 -22.02
CA ASN A 126 -4.55 12.97 -22.54
C ASN A 126 -5.82 13.69 -22.07
N ASP A 127 -5.70 14.90 -21.52
CA ASP A 127 -6.80 15.74 -21.06
C ASP A 127 -7.77 15.03 -20.10
N PHE A 128 -7.26 14.08 -19.29
CA PHE A 128 -8.09 13.18 -18.49
C PHE A 128 -9.05 13.96 -17.60
N LYS A 129 -8.56 14.98 -16.89
CA LYS A 129 -9.40 15.82 -16.01
C LYS A 129 -10.49 16.57 -16.78
N ALA A 130 -10.20 17.05 -17.99
CA ALA A 130 -11.17 17.76 -18.81
C ALA A 130 -12.28 16.81 -19.30
N ARG A 131 -11.92 15.58 -19.68
CA ARG A 131 -12.87 14.52 -20.06
C ARG A 131 -13.78 14.13 -18.90
N ILE A 132 -13.22 13.92 -17.70
CA ILE A 132 -14.02 13.67 -16.49
C ILE A 132 -14.99 14.84 -16.20
N LYS A 133 -14.50 16.08 -16.29
CA LYS A 133 -15.34 17.26 -16.09
C LYS A 133 -16.47 17.35 -17.13
N SER A 134 -16.20 17.00 -18.39
CA SER A 134 -17.21 16.94 -19.45
C SER A 134 -18.31 15.94 -19.11
N GLU A 135 -17.95 14.74 -18.63
CA GLU A 135 -18.94 13.74 -18.22
C GLU A 135 -19.78 14.20 -17.02
N LEU A 136 -19.15 14.78 -15.99
CA LEU A 136 -19.87 15.30 -14.82
C LEU A 136 -20.84 16.42 -15.21
N ASN A 137 -20.45 17.31 -16.12
CA ASN A 137 -21.28 18.42 -16.58
C ASN A 137 -22.53 17.99 -17.36
N ARG A 138 -22.69 16.70 -17.69
CA ARG A 138 -23.94 16.18 -18.27
C ARG A 138 -25.09 16.27 -17.27
N TYR A 139 -24.80 16.16 -15.97
CA TYR A 139 -25.80 16.28 -14.91
C TYR A 139 -26.00 17.74 -14.52
N ASN A 140 -27.22 18.25 -14.68
CA ASN A 140 -27.53 19.67 -14.46
C ASN A 140 -28.10 19.98 -13.06
N ASN A 141 -28.39 18.97 -12.24
CA ASN A 141 -29.12 19.14 -10.98
C ASN A 141 -28.19 19.13 -9.75
N TYR A 142 -26.97 19.64 -9.89
CA TYR A 142 -26.05 19.80 -8.77
C TYR A 142 -26.51 20.93 -7.83
N PRO A 143 -26.35 20.78 -6.50
CA PRO A 143 -26.43 21.90 -5.56
C PRO A 143 -25.41 23.00 -5.90
N GLU A 144 -25.72 24.27 -5.58
CA GLU A 144 -24.86 25.42 -5.91
C GLU A 144 -23.43 25.32 -5.32
N ASP A 145 -23.27 24.67 -4.18
CA ASP A 145 -21.99 24.48 -3.49
C ASP A 145 -21.19 23.25 -3.99
N CYS A 146 -21.80 22.43 -4.86
CA CYS A 146 -21.22 21.22 -5.43
C CYS A 146 -20.34 21.54 -6.64
N THR A 147 -19.22 22.21 -6.39
CA THR A 147 -18.28 22.66 -7.43
C THR A 147 -17.02 21.80 -7.50
N GLY A 148 -16.62 21.45 -8.72
CA GLY A 148 -15.39 20.70 -9.01
C GLY A 148 -15.56 19.18 -9.01
N ILE A 149 -14.62 18.49 -9.66
CA ILE A 149 -14.67 17.05 -9.97
C ILE A 149 -14.97 16.20 -8.73
N VAL A 150 -14.29 16.48 -7.62
CA VAL A 150 -14.41 15.68 -6.39
C VAL A 150 -15.82 15.78 -5.81
N LYS A 151 -16.32 16.99 -5.55
CA LYS A 151 -17.66 17.21 -4.98
C LYS A 151 -18.77 16.70 -5.90
N GLN A 152 -18.64 16.96 -7.20
CA GLN A 152 -19.61 16.51 -8.19
C GLN A 152 -19.65 14.98 -8.29
N GLY A 153 -18.49 14.32 -8.32
CA GLY A 153 -18.40 12.87 -8.29
C GLY A 153 -18.98 12.26 -7.00
N GLU A 154 -18.64 12.82 -5.84
CA GLU A 154 -19.19 12.41 -4.55
C GLU A 154 -20.71 12.55 -4.51
N TYR A 155 -21.23 13.69 -4.98
CA TYR A 155 -22.66 13.93 -5.06
C TYR A 155 -23.37 12.86 -5.91
N LEU A 156 -22.86 12.58 -7.13
CA LEU A 156 -23.46 11.56 -8.00
C LEU A 156 -23.45 10.18 -7.35
N LYS A 157 -22.35 9.80 -6.69
CA LYS A 157 -22.25 8.54 -5.94
C LYS A 157 -23.33 8.45 -4.88
N ILE A 158 -23.42 9.45 -4.00
CA ILE A 158 -24.37 9.46 -2.88
C ILE A 158 -25.80 9.46 -3.42
N ARG A 159 -26.08 10.28 -4.43
CA ARG A 159 -27.40 10.38 -5.05
C ARG A 159 -27.83 9.05 -5.68
N PHE A 160 -26.93 8.39 -6.42
CA PHE A 160 -27.15 7.06 -6.97
C PHE A 160 -27.51 6.06 -5.86
N GLN A 161 -26.66 5.95 -4.84
CA GLN A 161 -26.86 5.04 -3.70
C GLN A 161 -28.19 5.27 -2.97
N GLN A 162 -28.59 6.54 -2.79
CA GLN A 162 -29.87 6.90 -2.18
C GLN A 162 -31.07 6.48 -3.04
N LEU A 163 -31.00 6.69 -4.36
CA LEU A 163 -32.10 6.37 -5.28
C LEU A 163 -32.38 4.86 -5.38
N ILE A 164 -31.35 4.03 -5.21
CA ILE A 164 -31.48 2.57 -5.31
C ILE A 164 -31.36 1.85 -3.95
N HIS A 165 -31.31 2.61 -2.85
CA HIS A 165 -31.23 2.11 -1.48
C HIS A 165 -30.10 1.10 -1.22
N THR A 166 -28.87 1.42 -1.65
CA THR A 166 -27.70 0.55 -1.48
C THR A 166 -26.52 1.26 -0.82
N THR A 167 -25.65 0.49 -0.18
CA THR A 167 -24.34 0.92 0.31
C THR A 167 -23.19 0.31 -0.49
N GLN A 168 -23.50 -0.51 -1.50
CA GLN A 168 -22.51 -1.19 -2.34
C GLN A 168 -21.67 -0.19 -3.15
N ASP A 169 -20.49 -0.63 -3.60
CA ASP A 169 -19.64 0.13 -4.52
C ASP A 169 -20.38 0.36 -5.84
N VAL A 170 -20.64 1.63 -6.14
CA VAL A 170 -21.36 2.05 -7.34
C VAL A 170 -20.69 1.56 -8.61
N SER A 171 -19.37 1.47 -8.64
CA SER A 171 -18.60 1.05 -9.82
C SER A 171 -18.98 -0.35 -10.31
N GLY A 172 -19.41 -1.22 -9.40
CA GLY A 172 -19.75 -2.62 -9.71
C GLY A 172 -21.19 -2.84 -10.17
N ILE A 173 -22.10 -1.89 -9.92
CA ILE A 173 -23.55 -2.09 -10.11
C ILE A 173 -24.18 -1.09 -11.08
N VAL A 174 -23.50 0.00 -11.43
CA VAL A 174 -24.07 1.06 -12.29
C VAL A 174 -24.57 0.57 -13.65
N SER A 175 -24.02 -0.53 -14.17
CA SER A 175 -24.45 -1.07 -15.46
C SER A 175 -25.88 -1.61 -15.46
N ASP A 176 -26.37 -2.06 -14.30
CA ASP A 176 -27.70 -2.66 -14.16
C ASP A 176 -28.83 -1.61 -14.17
N TYR A 177 -28.47 -0.33 -14.03
CA TYR A 177 -29.40 0.77 -13.84
C TYR A 177 -29.39 1.80 -14.97
N ILE A 178 -28.67 1.55 -16.08
CA ILE A 178 -28.57 2.51 -17.19
C ILE A 178 -29.93 2.78 -17.83
N ASP A 179 -30.78 1.75 -17.93
CA ASP A 179 -32.10 1.85 -18.54
C ASP A 179 -33.19 2.27 -17.53
N ASP A 180 -32.84 2.53 -16.27
CA ASP A 180 -33.79 2.97 -15.25
C ASP A 180 -34.14 4.46 -15.45
N PRO A 181 -35.43 4.81 -15.59
CA PRO A 181 -35.83 6.21 -15.86
C PRO A 181 -35.53 7.17 -14.70
N ASN A 182 -35.35 6.69 -13.46
CA ASN A 182 -35.12 7.52 -12.28
C ASN A 182 -33.63 7.77 -12.01
N VAL A 183 -32.75 6.85 -12.44
CA VAL A 183 -31.33 6.88 -12.08
C VAL A 183 -30.38 6.68 -13.27
N GLY A 184 -30.90 6.32 -14.45
CA GLY A 184 -30.12 5.97 -15.64
C GLY A 184 -29.18 7.05 -16.13
N GLU A 185 -29.54 8.33 -16.00
CA GLU A 185 -28.63 9.44 -16.30
C GLU A 185 -27.37 9.40 -15.41
N ILE A 186 -27.56 9.28 -14.08
CA ILE A 186 -26.48 9.21 -13.10
C ILE A 186 -25.65 7.94 -13.32
N ALA A 187 -26.33 6.81 -13.53
CA ALA A 187 -25.70 5.52 -13.80
C ALA A 187 -24.80 5.59 -15.05
N GLY A 188 -25.30 6.21 -16.12
CA GLY A 188 -24.57 6.44 -17.37
C GLY A 188 -23.33 7.29 -17.17
N ILE A 189 -23.43 8.42 -16.44
CA ILE A 189 -22.27 9.29 -16.16
C ILE A 189 -21.22 8.56 -15.34
N ILE A 190 -21.60 7.86 -14.27
CA ILE A 190 -20.66 7.10 -13.44
C ILE A 190 -19.99 6.00 -14.27
N LYS A 191 -20.75 5.27 -15.09
CA LYS A 191 -20.20 4.20 -15.95
C LYS A 191 -19.19 4.74 -16.96
N GLU A 192 -19.47 5.86 -17.61
CA GLU A 192 -18.54 6.47 -18.55
C GLU A 192 -17.25 6.91 -17.84
N ILE A 193 -17.34 7.54 -16.68
CA ILE A 193 -16.15 7.94 -15.89
C ILE A 193 -15.33 6.71 -15.47
N VAL A 194 -15.97 5.65 -14.98
CA VAL A 194 -15.28 4.40 -14.61
C VAL A 194 -14.60 3.77 -15.82
N SER A 195 -15.25 3.81 -16.99
CA SER A 195 -14.71 3.29 -18.25
C SER A 195 -13.52 4.11 -18.73
N LEU A 196 -13.61 5.45 -18.68
CA LEU A 196 -12.50 6.37 -18.95
C LEU A 196 -11.31 6.07 -18.03
N ALA A 197 -11.56 5.93 -16.73
CA ALA A 197 -10.53 5.63 -15.73
C ALA A 197 -9.89 4.25 -15.93
N LYS A 198 -10.64 3.27 -16.44
CA LYS A 198 -10.11 1.94 -16.79
C LYS A 198 -9.24 2.01 -18.03
N ASN A 199 -9.73 2.64 -19.09
CA ASN A 199 -9.01 2.75 -20.37
C ASN A 199 -7.71 3.55 -20.20
N ASP A 200 -7.74 4.64 -19.44
CA ASP A 200 -6.53 5.42 -19.10
C ASP A 200 -5.43 4.56 -18.47
N LYS A 201 -5.79 3.67 -17.53
CA LYS A 201 -4.82 2.74 -16.92
C LYS A 201 -4.29 1.74 -17.92
N LEU A 202 -5.15 1.19 -18.78
CA LEU A 202 -4.76 0.20 -19.78
C LEU A 202 -3.82 0.83 -20.82
N ASP A 203 -4.13 2.04 -21.27
CA ASP A 203 -3.29 2.80 -22.21
C ASP A 203 -1.92 3.12 -21.60
N TYR A 204 -1.89 3.53 -20.31
CA TYR A 204 -0.64 3.78 -19.61
C TYR A 204 0.19 2.51 -19.38
N ILE A 205 -0.45 1.39 -19.00
CA ILE A 205 0.20 0.09 -18.88
C ILE A 205 0.77 -0.37 -20.22
N GLN A 206 0.02 -0.18 -21.31
CA GLN A 206 0.49 -0.48 -22.66
C GLN A 206 1.68 0.40 -23.06
N TYR A 207 1.69 1.67 -22.66
CA TYR A 207 2.86 2.55 -22.81
C TYR A 207 4.07 1.99 -22.06
N LEU A 208 3.93 1.67 -20.77
CA LEU A 208 5.02 1.12 -19.94
C LEU A 208 5.56 -0.22 -20.48
N ARG A 209 4.68 -1.08 -21.00
CA ARG A 209 5.05 -2.37 -21.58
C ARG A 209 6.07 -2.26 -22.73
N ASN A 210 6.04 -1.15 -23.47
CA ASN A 210 6.92 -0.93 -24.62
C ASN A 210 8.27 -0.31 -24.23
N LEU A 211 8.49 -0.01 -22.94
CA LEU A 211 9.74 0.55 -22.44
C LEU A 211 10.71 -0.56 -22.08
N ASN A 212 12.00 -0.29 -22.24
CA ASN A 212 13.05 -1.15 -21.70
C ASN A 212 13.04 -1.05 -20.17
N GLN A 213 13.25 -2.18 -19.50
CA GLN A 213 13.20 -2.25 -18.04
C GLN A 213 14.60 -2.17 -17.44
N ASN A 214 14.74 -1.42 -16.36
CA ASN A 214 15.96 -1.37 -15.58
C ASN A 214 15.88 -2.40 -14.44
N SER A 215 16.46 -3.58 -14.66
CA SER A 215 16.36 -4.70 -13.71
C SER A 215 16.97 -4.36 -12.34
N GLU A 216 18.04 -3.56 -12.27
CA GLU A 216 18.64 -3.17 -10.98
C GLU A 216 17.69 -2.30 -10.16
N SER A 217 17.10 -1.28 -10.78
CA SER A 217 16.11 -0.42 -10.12
C SER A 217 14.88 -1.21 -9.69
N ILE A 218 14.42 -2.18 -10.51
CA ILE A 218 13.29 -3.06 -10.17
C ILE A 218 13.62 -3.91 -8.93
N LYS A 219 14.80 -4.53 -8.86
CA LYS A 219 15.24 -5.30 -7.69
C LYS A 219 15.25 -4.42 -6.45
N LYS A 220 15.92 -3.27 -6.48
CA LYS A 220 16.00 -2.34 -5.34
C LYS A 220 14.64 -1.78 -4.92
N PHE A 221 13.78 -1.42 -5.88
CA PHE A 221 12.40 -1.01 -5.59
C PHE A 221 11.62 -2.13 -4.91
N THR A 222 11.73 -3.36 -5.40
CA THR A 222 11.07 -4.54 -4.80
C THR A 222 11.50 -4.71 -3.35
N ILE A 223 12.81 -4.67 -3.09
CA ILE A 223 13.38 -4.74 -1.74
C ILE A 223 12.82 -3.62 -0.88
N ALA A 224 12.88 -2.37 -1.33
CA ALA A 224 12.39 -1.21 -0.60
C ALA A 224 10.93 -1.39 -0.15
N ILE A 225 10.06 -1.84 -1.05
CA ILE A 225 8.66 -2.11 -0.72
C ILE A 225 8.51 -3.24 0.31
N LEU A 226 9.31 -4.30 0.21
CA LEU A 226 9.24 -5.43 1.14
C LEU A 226 9.63 -5.05 2.57
N ILE A 227 10.57 -4.10 2.72
CA ILE A 227 11.17 -3.68 3.99
C ILE A 227 10.53 -2.42 4.59
N GLY A 228 9.39 -1.95 4.05
CA GLY A 228 8.68 -0.80 4.65
C GLY A 228 9.03 0.58 4.07
N TYR A 229 9.90 0.65 3.06
CA TYR A 229 10.38 1.92 2.49
C TYR A 229 9.46 2.37 1.35
N HIS A 230 8.49 3.24 1.68
CA HIS A 230 7.38 3.58 0.76
C HIS A 230 7.32 5.04 0.35
N THR A 231 7.99 5.94 1.08
CA THR A 231 8.04 7.37 0.72
C THR A 231 9.06 7.62 -0.40
N ILE A 232 8.91 8.72 -1.12
CA ILE A 232 9.84 9.07 -2.22
C ILE A 232 11.28 9.17 -1.72
N GLY A 233 11.50 9.81 -0.56
CA GLY A 233 12.84 9.94 0.03
C GLY A 233 13.46 8.59 0.41
N GLN A 234 12.67 7.71 1.03
CA GLN A 234 13.08 6.35 1.38
C GLN A 234 13.40 5.50 0.14
N LEU A 235 12.53 5.54 -0.87
CA LEU A 235 12.75 4.83 -2.13
C LEU A 235 14.06 5.30 -2.79
N ASN A 236 14.27 6.63 -2.87
CA ASN A 236 15.48 7.19 -3.46
C ASN A 236 16.74 6.79 -2.69
N TYR A 237 16.68 6.73 -1.35
CA TYR A 237 17.80 6.26 -0.53
C TYR A 237 18.16 4.81 -0.86
N ILE A 238 17.20 3.88 -0.82
CA ILE A 238 17.45 2.47 -1.13
C ILE A 238 17.97 2.29 -2.56
N LEU A 239 17.42 3.04 -3.52
CA LEU A 239 17.89 3.00 -4.90
C LEU A 239 19.37 3.44 -5.04
N SER A 240 19.82 4.37 -4.20
CA SER A 240 21.18 4.94 -4.27
C SER A 240 22.28 4.12 -3.60
N ILE A 241 21.95 3.22 -2.66
CA ILE A 241 22.95 2.47 -1.90
C ILE A 241 23.31 1.13 -2.58
N PRO A 242 24.52 0.58 -2.34
CA PRO A 242 24.91 -0.75 -2.78
C PRO A 242 24.11 -1.87 -2.11
N TYR A 243 23.99 -3.04 -2.77
CA TYR A 243 23.33 -4.20 -2.18
C TYR A 243 23.95 -4.67 -0.85
N LEU A 244 25.26 -4.48 -0.67
CA LEU A 244 25.92 -4.84 0.60
C LEU A 244 25.34 -4.06 1.78
N GLU A 245 25.14 -2.75 1.62
CA GLU A 245 24.54 -1.92 2.66
C GLU A 245 23.08 -2.31 2.94
N ILE A 246 22.35 -2.74 1.91
CA ILE A 246 21.01 -3.31 2.06
C ILE A 246 21.05 -4.63 2.84
N TYR A 247 22.05 -5.49 2.61
CA TYR A 247 22.18 -6.74 3.36
C TYR A 247 22.46 -6.50 4.83
N ASP A 248 23.42 -5.62 5.13
CA ASP A 248 23.80 -5.28 6.49
C ASP A 248 22.59 -4.69 7.25
N LEU A 249 21.76 -3.89 6.56
CA LEU A 249 20.53 -3.36 7.11
C LEU A 249 19.51 -4.46 7.48
N LEU A 250 19.47 -5.56 6.72
CA LEU A 250 18.42 -6.58 6.85
C LEU A 250 18.85 -7.82 7.63
N GLU A 251 20.13 -7.99 7.93
CA GLU A 251 20.65 -9.14 8.68
C GLU A 251 19.95 -9.30 10.04
N ASN A 252 19.59 -8.17 10.65
CA ASN A 252 18.92 -8.11 11.95
C ASN A 252 17.49 -7.56 11.87
N TYR A 253 16.82 -7.63 10.71
CA TYR A 253 15.45 -7.13 10.52
C TYR A 253 14.41 -8.23 10.35
N TYR A 254 13.33 -8.13 11.13
CA TYR A 254 12.24 -9.12 11.13
C TYR A 254 10.87 -8.45 11.10
N VAL A 255 9.92 -9.06 10.39
CA VAL A 255 8.52 -8.62 10.42
C VAL A 255 7.71 -9.58 11.27
N TYR A 256 6.98 -9.04 12.23
CA TYR A 256 6.04 -9.78 13.05
C TYR A 256 4.63 -9.45 12.61
N TYR A 257 3.89 -10.48 12.22
CA TYR A 257 2.50 -10.37 11.82
C TYR A 257 1.59 -10.89 12.93
N THR A 258 0.46 -10.22 13.16
CA THR A 258 -0.66 -10.82 13.87
C THR A 258 -1.93 -10.80 13.06
N ASN A 259 -2.63 -11.93 13.07
CA ASN A 259 -3.92 -12.10 12.43
C ASN A 259 -4.83 -12.93 13.33
N ILE A 260 -6.14 -12.76 13.14
CA ILE A 260 -7.13 -13.60 13.80
C ILE A 260 -7.23 -14.92 13.03
N ARG A 261 -7.18 -16.07 13.69
CA ARG A 261 -7.43 -17.39 13.11
C ARG A 261 -8.17 -18.22 14.12
N ASP A 262 -9.29 -18.81 13.70
CA ASP A 262 -10.15 -19.61 14.57
C ASP A 262 -10.55 -18.86 15.86
N ASP A 263 -10.80 -17.55 15.70
CA ASP A 263 -11.13 -16.57 16.74
C ASP A 263 -10.01 -16.26 17.77
N ASP A 264 -8.81 -16.79 17.57
CA ASP A 264 -7.61 -16.47 18.35
C ASP A 264 -6.67 -15.53 17.59
N VAL A 265 -5.95 -14.66 18.31
CA VAL A 265 -4.87 -13.84 17.72
C VAL A 265 -3.56 -14.64 17.67
N ILE A 266 -3.06 -14.87 16.46
CA ILE A 266 -1.82 -15.62 16.22
C ILE A 266 -0.73 -14.69 15.74
N ALA A 267 0.45 -14.79 16.37
CA ALA A 267 1.65 -14.10 15.95
C ALA A 267 2.58 -14.99 15.12
N THR A 268 3.05 -14.48 13.98
CA THR A 268 4.03 -15.12 13.11
C THR A 268 5.22 -14.19 12.85
N ARG A 269 6.37 -14.76 12.46
CA ARG A 269 7.61 -14.04 12.18
C ARG A 269 8.07 -14.36 10.76
N GLU A 270 8.49 -13.33 10.04
CA GLU A 270 9.07 -13.44 8.71
C GLU A 270 10.50 -12.87 8.72
N GLU A 271 11.45 -13.64 8.18
CA GLU A 271 12.85 -13.22 8.00
C GLU A 271 13.04 -12.68 6.59
N LEU A 272 12.92 -11.36 6.45
CA LEU A 272 13.06 -10.66 5.17
C LEU A 272 14.46 -10.77 4.58
N GLY A 273 15.50 -10.84 5.42
CA GLY A 273 16.89 -10.95 4.94
C GLY A 273 17.10 -12.15 4.01
N SER A 274 16.56 -13.32 4.37
CA SER A 274 16.62 -14.53 3.54
C SER A 274 15.94 -14.37 2.17
N MET A 275 14.81 -13.67 2.14
CA MET A 275 14.04 -13.42 0.94
C MET A 275 14.71 -12.39 0.03
N VAL A 276 15.25 -11.32 0.62
CA VAL A 276 15.98 -10.30 -0.13
C VAL A 276 17.24 -10.88 -0.76
N ARG A 277 17.94 -11.82 -0.08
CA ARG A 277 19.04 -12.58 -0.70
C ARG A 277 18.62 -13.30 -1.97
N ASN A 278 17.47 -14.00 -1.95
CA ASN A 278 16.96 -14.68 -3.13
C ASN A 278 16.59 -13.69 -4.25
N ILE A 279 15.94 -12.57 -3.91
CA ILE A 279 15.55 -11.51 -4.86
C ILE A 279 16.78 -10.90 -5.55
N ILE A 280 17.88 -10.69 -4.82
CA ILE A 280 19.10 -10.10 -5.38
C ILE A 280 19.81 -11.08 -6.33
N SER A 281 19.78 -12.39 -6.02
CA SER A 281 20.39 -13.41 -6.88
C SER A 281 19.61 -13.70 -8.16
N GLU A 282 18.32 -13.40 -8.18
CA GLU A 282 17.44 -13.66 -9.33
C GLU A 282 17.34 -12.46 -10.26
N ASP A 283 17.07 -12.70 -11.54
CA ASP A 283 16.63 -11.65 -12.45
C ASP A 283 15.16 -11.34 -12.23
N ILE A 284 14.84 -10.06 -12.06
CA ILE A 284 13.49 -9.60 -11.73
C ILE A 284 13.00 -8.67 -12.83
N ILE A 285 11.75 -8.90 -13.23
CA ILE A 285 11.06 -8.17 -14.28
C ILE A 285 9.67 -7.73 -13.82
N ILE A 286 9.16 -6.68 -14.45
CA ILE A 286 7.75 -6.29 -14.39
C ILE A 286 7.03 -6.99 -15.55
N HIS A 287 6.08 -7.85 -15.22
CA HIS A 287 5.17 -8.47 -16.15
C HIS A 287 3.87 -7.66 -16.26
N PHE A 288 3.47 -7.37 -17.50
CA PHE A 288 2.24 -6.66 -17.82
C PHE A 288 1.27 -7.60 -18.54
N SER A 289 0.26 -8.12 -17.85
CA SER A 289 -0.78 -8.95 -18.45
C SER A 289 -1.71 -8.15 -19.36
N ASN A 290 -2.25 -8.77 -20.40
CA ASN A 290 -3.25 -8.14 -21.27
C ASN A 290 -4.53 -7.84 -20.49
N ASP A 291 -5.12 -6.67 -20.78
CA ASP A 291 -6.41 -6.22 -20.24
C ASP A 291 -6.49 -6.12 -18.71
N GLN A 292 -5.35 -6.14 -18.01
CA GLN A 292 -5.26 -5.97 -16.57
C GLN A 292 -4.84 -4.54 -16.21
N THR A 293 -5.48 -3.97 -15.18
CA THR A 293 -5.10 -2.66 -14.62
C THR A 293 -4.07 -2.80 -13.48
N ASN A 294 -3.26 -3.84 -13.54
CA ASN A 294 -2.19 -4.14 -12.60
C ASN A 294 -0.99 -4.71 -13.37
N CYS A 295 0.18 -4.64 -12.76
CA CYS A 295 1.36 -5.36 -13.19
C CYS A 295 1.91 -6.21 -12.04
N ILE A 296 2.70 -7.21 -12.40
CA ILE A 296 3.33 -8.13 -11.45
C ILE A 296 4.82 -7.94 -11.52
N ILE A 297 5.49 -7.78 -10.38
CA ILE A 297 6.93 -7.97 -10.28
C ILE A 297 7.16 -9.44 -9.97
N GLN A 298 7.94 -10.09 -10.80
CA GLN A 298 8.23 -11.52 -10.72
C GLN A 298 9.71 -11.80 -11.03
N THR A 299 10.20 -12.92 -10.52
CA THR A 299 11.47 -13.50 -10.95
C THR A 299 11.40 -13.98 -12.41
N SER A 300 12.56 -14.17 -13.02
CA SER A 300 12.68 -14.64 -14.41
C SER A 300 12.09 -16.04 -14.64
N ASP A 301 12.01 -16.87 -13.60
CA ASP A 301 11.37 -18.19 -13.63
C ASP A 301 9.84 -18.14 -13.49
N GLY A 302 9.25 -16.95 -13.29
CA GLY A 302 7.82 -16.74 -13.19
C GLY A 302 7.25 -16.80 -11.77
N THR A 303 8.09 -16.75 -10.73
CA THR A 303 7.62 -16.63 -9.35
C THR A 303 7.19 -15.20 -9.06
N ASP A 304 5.88 -15.02 -8.83
CA ASP A 304 5.26 -13.76 -8.47
C ASP A 304 5.76 -13.24 -7.10
N ILE A 305 6.18 -11.98 -7.04
CA ILE A 305 6.66 -11.34 -5.80
C ILE A 305 5.67 -10.26 -5.33
N LEU A 306 5.43 -9.25 -6.18
CA LEU A 306 4.56 -8.12 -5.87
C LEU A 306 3.50 -7.94 -6.95
N ARG A 307 2.25 -7.66 -6.55
CA ARG A 307 1.22 -7.13 -7.44
C ARG A 307 1.08 -5.63 -7.23
N ILE A 308 1.21 -4.85 -8.31
CA ILE A 308 1.05 -3.40 -8.30
C ILE A 308 -0.24 -3.05 -9.05
N SER A 309 -1.24 -2.60 -8.31
CA SER A 309 -2.54 -2.23 -8.86
C SER A 309 -2.65 -0.72 -9.04
N PHE A 310 -2.97 -0.28 -10.26
CA PHE A 310 -3.27 1.11 -10.56
C PHE A 310 -4.67 1.44 -10.03
N HIS A 311 -4.75 2.36 -9.07
CA HIS A 311 -5.96 2.60 -8.30
C HIS A 311 -6.32 4.08 -8.20
N TRP A 312 -7.59 4.36 -7.91
CA TRP A 312 -8.11 5.69 -7.59
C TRP A 312 -8.70 5.63 -6.18
N LYS A 313 -8.33 6.57 -5.31
CA LYS A 313 -8.83 6.62 -3.92
C LYS A 313 -10.35 6.81 -3.85
N ASN A 314 -10.92 6.58 -2.67
CA ASN A 314 -12.35 6.50 -2.34
C ASN A 314 -13.32 7.53 -3.00
N HIS A 315 -14.01 7.17 -4.07
CA HIS A 315 -15.41 7.53 -4.38
C HIS A 315 -15.96 6.48 -5.35
N PHE A 316 -15.52 6.57 -6.60
CA PHE A 316 -15.47 5.56 -7.64
C PHE A 316 -14.28 5.89 -8.56
N GLN A 317 -13.89 4.97 -9.43
CA GLN A 317 -12.68 5.13 -10.25
C GLN A 317 -12.76 6.39 -11.13
N GLY A 318 -11.71 7.23 -11.12
CA GLY A 318 -11.61 8.44 -11.97
C GLY A 318 -11.90 9.78 -11.30
N ILE A 319 -12.32 9.82 -10.02
CA ILE A 319 -12.71 11.07 -9.33
C ILE A 319 -11.64 11.62 -8.38
N LEU A 320 -11.04 10.78 -7.53
CA LEU A 320 -10.08 11.21 -6.49
C LEU A 320 -8.63 11.21 -6.97
N ASN A 321 -7.68 11.26 -6.03
CA ASN A 321 -6.28 11.10 -6.33
C ASN A 321 -5.95 9.63 -6.67
N PRO A 322 -5.27 9.38 -7.80
CA PRO A 322 -4.76 8.07 -8.16
C PRO A 322 -3.54 7.68 -7.32
N CYS A 323 -3.33 6.38 -7.16
CA CYS A 323 -2.22 5.80 -6.42
C CYS A 323 -1.89 4.39 -6.92
N LEU A 324 -0.76 3.86 -6.46
CA LEU A 324 -0.40 2.46 -6.65
C LEU A 324 -0.63 1.72 -5.33
N ASN A 325 -1.44 0.67 -5.39
CA ASN A 325 -1.63 -0.25 -4.27
C ASN A 325 -0.79 -1.49 -4.53
N ILE A 326 0.16 -1.77 -3.65
CA ILE A 326 1.10 -2.88 -3.81
C ILE A 326 0.77 -3.99 -2.81
N PHE A 327 0.80 -5.24 -3.27
CA PHE A 327 0.50 -6.43 -2.46
C PHE A 327 1.65 -7.43 -2.57
N LYS A 328 2.06 -8.02 -1.44
CA LYS A 328 2.94 -9.19 -1.42
C LYS A 328 2.12 -10.42 -1.84
N ILE A 329 2.58 -11.19 -2.82
CA ILE A 329 1.82 -12.33 -3.37
C ILE A 329 2.60 -13.66 -3.45
N TYR A 330 3.83 -13.69 -2.94
CA TYR A 330 4.63 -14.92 -2.76
C TYR A 330 4.24 -15.72 -1.52
#